data_AF-K1ZLD5-F1
#
_entry.id   AF-K1ZLD5-F1
#
_cell.length_a   1.000
_cell.length_b   1.000
_cell.length_c   1.000
_cell.angle_alpha   90.00
_cell.angle_beta   90.00
_cell.angle_gamma   90.00
#
_symmetry.space_group_name_H-M   'P 1'
#
loop_
_entity.id
_entity.type
_entity.pdbx_description
1 polymer ?
#
loop_
_entity_poly.entity_id
_entity_poly.type
_entity_poly.pdbx_seq_one_letter_code
_entity_poly.pdbx_strand_id
1 'polypeptide(L)'
;MVVDPRGLEKYIVSSGRIFSDKADVALRQFSQLYDNLINIVNKAKPKKWGMLFYAALVRLSRKTDFDYKVQQFINTYFSLIWDSLREIEIKDGSIPRTAIHVVNIIKDGLPEPELILPSNVFSISLQQIIDTIPEMTIARDENIIWLIYCESSKLQIKIPLAKGVLHKGGPARFVLKAFFKSDLIAPEIPIRDFDILVKDDEVGVKFLQLVGETDQSGKELYKNILHVLASRDVTMNQCVLGPKGLIYTKEAEESVKSGIIMPCATDHGLYGKDSFTHKGHRFVKERSLERLIKFVSEGKANSFLLKKENLQIFLGIRFLLLVVRVVNKEDCCERLEKIYYLLDQMRQIEMYNYVFQHHSSVNGRCRNIFDLLENCHKMYPFINIEKRGEDEGIARWMMKNLLKWLFRIFKEEYRLHDADFTWLKLDENEEVAEFSLRNFRSNPVLINDLQNWWSLYLENCRQRNQIYDKQNK
;
A
#
# COMPACT_ATOMS: atom_id res chain seq x y z
N MET A 1 -26.38 8.99 12.89
CA MET A 1 -25.81 10.28 12.45
C MET A 1 -25.53 10.21 10.95
N VAL A 2 -26.22 11.02 10.16
CA VAL A 2 -26.06 11.14 8.70
C VAL A 2 -24.79 11.95 8.45
N VAL A 3 -23.85 11.41 7.65
CA VAL A 3 -22.67 12.14 7.19
C VAL A 3 -23.18 13.32 6.35
N ASP A 4 -22.86 14.57 6.72
CA ASP A 4 -23.19 15.73 5.89
C ASP A 4 -22.46 15.57 4.56
N PRO A 5 -23.18 15.30 3.47
CA PRO A 5 -22.54 14.98 2.22
C PRO A 5 -21.78 16.18 1.62
N ARG A 6 -22.12 17.42 2.02
CA ARG A 6 -21.42 18.64 1.57
C ARG A 6 -19.92 18.66 1.92
N GLY A 7 -19.50 17.89 2.94
CA GLY A 7 -18.09 17.70 3.29
C GLY A 7 -17.33 16.83 2.28
N LEU A 8 -18.00 15.86 1.64
CA LEU A 8 -17.43 14.96 0.62
C LEU A 8 -17.20 15.68 -0.73
N GLU A 9 -18.04 16.65 -1.08
CA GLU A 9 -17.91 17.42 -2.32
C GLU A 9 -16.60 18.23 -2.41
N LYS A 10 -16.14 18.77 -1.26
CA LYS A 10 -14.80 19.40 -1.18
C LYS A 10 -13.65 18.43 -1.41
N TYR A 11 -13.88 17.11 -1.24
CA TYR A 11 -12.86 16.05 -1.36
C TYR A 11 -12.84 15.37 -2.72
N ILE A 12 -13.99 15.25 -3.39
CA ILE A 12 -14.14 14.50 -4.64
C ILE A 12 -13.86 15.38 -5.87
N VAL A 13 -14.13 16.69 -5.77
CA VAL A 13 -13.91 17.65 -6.88
C VAL A 13 -12.52 18.29 -6.82
N SER A 14 -11.67 17.92 -5.84
CA SER A 14 -10.34 18.51 -5.63
C SER A 14 -9.18 17.53 -5.89
N SER A 15 -9.14 16.93 -7.08
CA SER A 15 -7.83 16.80 -7.76
C SER A 15 -7.22 18.18 -8.08
N GLY A 16 -7.98 19.26 -7.93
CA GLY A 16 -7.47 20.63 -7.76
C GLY A 16 -7.20 20.92 -6.29
N ARG A 17 -5.93 21.01 -5.91
CA ARG A 17 -5.50 21.62 -4.64
C ARG A 17 -6.16 22.99 -4.52
N ILE A 18 -7.17 23.13 -3.66
CA ILE A 18 -7.66 24.45 -3.28
C ILE A 18 -6.61 25.00 -2.32
N PHE A 19 -5.63 25.72 -2.85
CA PHE A 19 -4.83 26.59 -2.02
C PHE A 19 -5.71 27.76 -1.64
N SER A 20 -6.00 27.94 -0.35
CA SER A 20 -6.42 29.26 0.10
C SER A 20 -5.28 30.25 -0.18
N ASP A 21 -5.62 31.51 -0.48
CA ASP A 21 -4.65 32.62 -0.61
C ASP A 21 -3.79 32.82 0.66
N LYS A 22 -4.12 32.11 1.74
CA LYS A 22 -3.43 32.07 3.03
C LYS A 22 -2.32 31.03 3.14
N ALA A 23 -2.09 30.18 2.13
CA ALA A 23 -0.99 29.21 2.15
C ALA A 23 0.38 29.92 2.24
N ASP A 24 1.32 29.34 2.99
CA ASP A 24 2.69 29.85 3.10
C ASP A 24 3.33 29.99 1.69
N VAL A 25 4.06 31.09 1.45
CA VAL A 25 4.67 31.40 0.14
C VAL A 25 5.58 30.25 -0.31
N ALA A 26 6.35 29.68 0.61
CA ALA A 26 7.24 28.56 0.34
C ALA A 26 6.45 27.31 -0.09
N LEU A 27 5.31 27.03 0.54
CA LEU A 27 4.44 25.91 0.18
C LEU A 27 3.85 26.05 -1.23
N ARG A 28 3.42 27.26 -1.61
CA ARG A 28 2.93 27.53 -2.97
C ARG A 28 4.01 27.37 -4.03
N GLN A 29 5.19 27.95 -3.79
CA GLN A 29 6.31 27.83 -4.71
C GLN A 29 6.77 26.38 -4.86
N PHE A 30 6.85 25.61 -3.76
CA PHE A 30 7.22 24.20 -3.82
C PHE A 30 6.15 23.34 -4.51
N SER A 31 4.85 23.66 -4.34
CA SER A 31 3.75 23.04 -5.11
C SER A 31 3.91 23.24 -6.61
N GLN A 32 4.20 24.47 -7.04
CA GLN A 32 4.38 24.75 -8.46
C GLN A 32 5.56 23.96 -9.05
N LEU A 33 6.66 23.83 -8.31
CA LEU A 33 7.78 22.97 -8.69
C LEU A 33 7.32 21.51 -8.81
N TYR A 34 6.68 20.97 -7.78
CA TYR A 34 6.18 19.60 -7.75
C TYR A 34 5.25 19.30 -8.94
N ASP A 35 4.31 20.18 -9.26
CA ASP A 35 3.34 19.98 -10.35
C ASP A 35 4.03 19.95 -11.72
N ASN A 36 5.06 20.78 -11.93
CA ASN A 36 5.88 20.76 -13.14
C ASN A 36 6.63 19.42 -13.30
N LEU A 37 7.18 18.90 -12.21
CA LEU A 37 7.89 17.62 -12.23
C LEU A 37 6.94 16.45 -12.47
N ILE A 38 5.77 16.44 -11.82
CA ILE A 38 4.73 15.42 -12.07
C ILE A 38 4.27 15.44 -13.52
N ASN A 39 4.13 16.63 -14.12
CA ASN A 39 3.79 16.75 -15.54
C ASN A 39 4.84 16.12 -16.45
N ILE A 40 6.13 16.27 -16.13
CA ILE A 40 7.21 15.58 -16.85
C ILE A 40 7.07 14.06 -16.69
N VAL A 41 6.86 13.57 -15.46
CA VAL A 41 6.67 12.13 -15.19
C VAL A 41 5.43 11.55 -15.87
N ASN A 42 4.42 12.37 -16.17
CA ASN A 42 3.23 11.93 -16.90
C ASN A 42 3.46 11.88 -18.41
N LYS A 43 4.15 12.88 -18.97
CA LYS A 43 4.21 13.10 -20.43
C LYS A 43 5.48 12.58 -21.09
N ALA A 44 6.60 12.58 -20.38
CA ALA A 44 7.90 12.22 -20.95
C ALA A 44 8.24 10.74 -20.71
N LYS A 45 8.97 10.12 -21.64
CA LYS A 45 9.56 8.78 -21.43
C LYS A 45 10.62 8.84 -20.31
N PRO A 46 10.83 7.76 -19.53
CA PRO A 46 11.77 7.79 -18.39
C PRO A 46 13.18 8.24 -18.74
N LYS A 47 13.71 7.88 -19.92
CA LYS A 47 15.03 8.31 -20.42
C LYS A 47 15.20 9.83 -20.62
N LYS A 48 14.13 10.62 -20.53
CA LYS A 48 14.17 12.09 -20.65
C LYS A 48 13.93 12.79 -19.31
N TRP A 49 13.64 12.07 -18.24
CA TRP A 49 13.25 12.69 -16.97
C TRP A 49 14.37 13.53 -16.39
N GLY A 50 15.62 13.06 -16.44
CA GLY A 50 16.78 13.82 -15.98
C GLY A 50 16.84 15.20 -16.60
N MET A 51 17.11 15.28 -17.91
CA MET A 51 17.23 16.56 -18.63
C MET A 51 16.02 17.47 -18.43
N LEU A 52 14.81 16.91 -18.44
CA LEU A 52 13.58 17.70 -18.29
C LEU A 52 13.39 18.22 -16.87
N PHE A 53 13.76 17.46 -15.83
CA PHE A 53 13.72 17.91 -14.44
C PHE A 53 14.72 19.06 -14.23
N TYR A 54 15.94 18.93 -14.74
CA TYR A 54 16.95 19.99 -14.69
C TYR A 54 16.48 21.25 -15.41
N ALA A 55 15.97 21.12 -16.64
CA ALA A 55 15.44 22.24 -17.39
C ALA A 55 14.26 22.92 -16.66
N ALA A 56 13.43 22.17 -15.97
CA ALA A 56 12.34 22.72 -15.15
C ALA A 56 12.87 23.49 -13.93
N LEU A 57 13.85 22.93 -13.20
CA LEU A 57 14.49 23.59 -12.06
C LEU A 57 15.18 24.90 -12.47
N VAL A 58 15.99 24.89 -13.53
CA VAL A 58 16.68 26.09 -14.06
C VAL A 58 15.68 27.13 -14.56
N ARG A 59 14.59 26.71 -15.20
CA ARG A 59 13.55 27.65 -15.67
C ARG A 59 12.82 28.30 -14.50
N LEU A 60 12.50 27.54 -13.46
CA LEU A 60 11.81 28.06 -12.28
C LEU A 60 12.72 28.99 -11.47
N SER A 61 13.99 28.64 -11.30
CA SER A 61 14.95 29.50 -10.59
C SER A 61 15.20 30.84 -11.28
N ARG A 62 14.92 30.95 -12.58
CA ARG A 62 15.00 32.22 -13.34
C ARG A 62 13.71 33.05 -13.28
N LYS A 63 12.57 32.43 -12.96
CA LYS A 63 11.25 33.07 -12.96
C LYS A 63 10.81 33.56 -11.59
N THR A 64 11.41 33.02 -10.53
CA THR A 64 10.96 33.22 -9.17
C THR A 64 12.17 33.39 -8.26
N ASP A 65 12.13 34.42 -7.41
CA ASP A 65 12.97 34.43 -6.22
C ASP A 65 12.34 33.43 -5.24
N PHE A 66 12.97 32.25 -5.15
CA PHE A 66 12.52 31.21 -4.24
C PHE A 66 12.64 31.69 -2.79
N ASP A 67 11.63 31.38 -1.99
CA ASP A 67 11.72 31.44 -0.54
C ASP A 67 12.93 30.63 -0.07
N TYR A 68 13.62 31.10 0.96
CA TYR A 68 14.86 30.48 1.44
C TYR A 68 14.66 28.99 1.80
N LYS A 69 13.48 28.59 2.30
CA LYS A 69 13.14 27.20 2.62
C LYS A 69 13.12 26.34 1.36
N VAL A 70 12.53 26.86 0.29
CA VAL A 70 12.47 26.18 -1.02
C VAL A 70 13.87 26.05 -1.60
N GLN A 71 14.66 27.13 -1.54
CA GLN A 71 16.02 27.14 -2.07
C GLN A 71 16.94 26.17 -1.31
N GLN A 72 16.89 26.17 0.03
CA GLN A 72 17.64 25.20 0.83
C GLN A 72 17.21 23.76 0.51
N PHE A 73 15.91 23.49 0.46
CA PHE A 73 15.42 22.14 0.16
C PHE A 73 15.85 21.63 -1.22
N ILE A 74 15.81 22.50 -2.25
CA ILE A 74 16.30 22.17 -3.59
C ILE A 74 17.79 21.84 -3.55
N ASN A 75 18.60 22.67 -2.90
CA ASN A 75 20.05 22.45 -2.83
C ASN A 75 20.40 21.14 -2.09
N THR A 76 19.66 20.79 -1.05
CA THR A 76 19.88 19.58 -0.24
C THR A 76 19.45 18.30 -0.97
N TYR A 77 18.24 18.26 -1.54
CA TYR A 77 17.65 17.01 -2.02
C TYR A 77 17.54 16.89 -3.55
N PHE A 78 17.39 18.01 -4.27
CA PHE A 78 17.20 17.95 -5.73
C PHE A 78 18.50 17.80 -6.52
N SER A 79 19.64 18.21 -5.96
CA SER A 79 20.97 17.91 -6.49
C SER A 79 21.20 16.39 -6.58
N LEU A 80 20.90 15.66 -5.49
CA LEU A 80 20.97 14.20 -5.42
C LEU A 80 20.08 13.52 -6.48
N ILE A 81 18.86 14.04 -6.67
CA ILE A 81 17.92 13.53 -7.68
C ILE A 81 18.49 13.75 -9.08
N TRP A 82 19.01 14.93 -9.37
CA TRP A 82 19.58 15.25 -10.67
C TRP A 82 20.77 14.35 -11.02
N ASP A 83 21.74 14.25 -10.11
CA ASP A 83 22.94 13.44 -10.34
C ASP A 83 22.58 11.98 -10.59
N SER A 84 21.62 11.45 -9.84
CA SER A 84 21.14 10.07 -10.01
C SER A 84 20.33 9.88 -11.30
N LEU A 85 19.49 10.85 -11.69
CA LEU A 85 18.71 10.78 -12.93
C LEU A 85 19.59 10.87 -14.19
N ARG A 86 20.73 11.56 -14.11
CA ARG A 86 21.71 11.63 -15.20
C ARG A 86 22.30 10.25 -15.52
N GLU A 87 22.43 9.37 -14.53
CA GLU A 87 22.87 7.99 -14.78
C GLU A 87 21.87 7.16 -15.61
N ILE A 88 20.56 7.48 -15.55
CA ILE A 88 19.53 6.83 -16.39
C ILE A 88 19.78 7.11 -17.87
N GLU A 89 20.27 8.30 -18.20
CA GLU A 89 20.50 8.73 -19.59
C GLU A 89 21.69 8.03 -20.23
N ILE A 90 22.63 7.54 -19.43
CA ILE A 90 23.91 6.96 -19.89
C ILE A 90 23.81 5.44 -20.10
N LYS A 91 22.89 4.73 -19.44
CA LYS A 91 22.78 3.26 -19.50
C LYS A 91 21.74 2.79 -20.52
N ASP A 92 22.19 2.09 -21.56
CA ASP A 92 21.41 1.55 -22.70
C ASP A 92 20.54 0.31 -22.39
N GLY A 93 20.46 -0.12 -21.11
CA GLY A 93 19.62 -1.24 -20.68
C GLY A 93 18.11 -0.96 -20.77
N SER A 94 17.27 -1.88 -20.28
CA SER A 94 15.81 -1.64 -20.23
C SER A 94 15.52 -0.40 -19.37
N ILE A 95 15.30 0.74 -20.03
CA ILE A 95 15.11 2.08 -19.46
C ILE A 95 14.22 2.10 -18.20
N PRO A 96 13.10 1.35 -18.12
CA PRO A 96 12.30 1.27 -16.90
C PRO A 96 13.04 0.67 -15.69
N ARG A 97 13.84 -0.38 -15.87
CA ARG A 97 14.62 -0.99 -14.77
C ARG A 97 15.73 -0.06 -14.27
N THR A 98 16.37 0.68 -15.19
CA THR A 98 17.34 1.73 -14.83
C THR A 98 16.66 2.84 -14.02
N ALA A 99 15.46 3.25 -14.42
CA ALA A 99 14.69 4.26 -13.67
C ALA A 99 14.27 3.76 -12.28
N ILE A 100 13.85 2.50 -12.15
CA ILE A 100 13.55 1.87 -10.86
C ILE A 100 14.80 1.86 -9.96
N HIS A 101 15.95 1.46 -10.51
CA HIS A 101 17.22 1.44 -9.79
C HIS A 101 17.62 2.82 -9.28
N VAL A 102 17.50 3.85 -10.11
CA VAL A 102 17.81 5.23 -9.72
C VAL A 102 16.84 5.78 -8.68
N VAL A 103 15.55 5.46 -8.75
CA VAL A 103 14.61 5.83 -7.67
C VAL A 103 15.02 5.18 -6.34
N ASN A 104 15.52 3.94 -6.36
CA ASN A 104 16.03 3.29 -5.15
C ASN A 104 17.29 3.97 -4.61
N ILE A 105 18.25 4.35 -5.47
CA ILE A 105 19.43 5.12 -5.05
C ILE A 105 19.02 6.42 -4.38
N ILE A 106 18.11 7.19 -5.00
CA ILE A 106 17.64 8.45 -4.42
C ILE A 106 16.95 8.20 -3.09
N LYS A 107 16.12 7.15 -3.00
CA LYS A 107 15.40 6.78 -1.77
C LYS A 107 16.38 6.55 -0.60
N ASP A 108 17.51 5.90 -0.86
CA ASP A 108 18.52 5.60 0.17
C ASP A 108 19.27 6.85 0.64
N GLY A 109 19.30 7.91 -0.17
CA GLY A 109 19.84 9.23 0.19
C GLY A 109 18.88 10.15 0.95
N LEU A 110 17.62 9.74 1.15
CA LEU A 110 16.62 10.54 1.86
C LEU A 110 16.48 10.12 3.33
N PRO A 111 16.15 11.06 4.24
CA PRO A 111 15.98 10.74 5.66
C PRO A 111 14.90 9.67 5.87
N GLU A 112 15.22 8.64 6.67
CA GLU A 112 14.27 7.61 7.06
C GLU A 112 13.15 8.23 7.90
N PRO A 113 11.88 7.84 7.69
CA PRO A 113 10.79 8.37 8.49
C PRO A 113 10.89 7.91 9.94
N GLU A 114 10.49 8.78 10.87
CA GLU A 114 10.44 8.45 12.29
C GLU A 114 9.38 7.37 12.54
N LEU A 115 9.82 6.22 13.08
CA LEU A 115 8.97 5.08 13.39
C LEU A 115 8.79 4.94 14.90
N ILE A 116 7.54 4.72 15.32
CA ILE A 116 7.25 4.30 16.69
C ILE A 116 7.67 2.83 16.79
N LEU A 117 8.75 2.57 17.51
CA LEU A 117 9.27 1.21 17.68
C LEU A 117 8.39 0.42 18.67
N PRO A 118 8.15 -0.88 18.41
CA PRO A 118 7.40 -1.71 19.34
C PRO A 118 8.19 -1.87 20.65
N SER A 119 7.50 -1.72 21.78
CA SER A 119 8.10 -1.84 23.11
C SER A 119 8.24 -3.28 23.59
N ASN A 120 7.40 -4.20 23.09
CA ASN A 120 7.35 -5.60 23.51
C ASN A 120 7.57 -6.53 22.31
N VAL A 121 8.76 -7.13 22.25
CA VAL A 121 9.18 -8.04 21.19
C VAL A 121 9.57 -9.37 21.80
N PHE A 122 9.04 -10.44 21.25
CA PHE A 122 9.23 -11.81 21.69
C PHE A 122 9.97 -12.62 20.63
N SER A 123 10.62 -13.69 21.06
CA SER A 123 11.28 -14.63 20.17
C SER A 123 10.96 -16.07 20.56
N ILE A 124 10.64 -16.90 19.58
CA ILE A 124 10.48 -18.35 19.72
C ILE A 124 11.54 -19.01 18.85
N SER A 125 12.31 -19.92 19.44
CA SER A 125 13.31 -20.69 18.70
C SER A 125 12.69 -21.71 17.74
N LEU A 126 13.44 -22.14 16.72
CA LEU A 126 12.99 -23.21 15.83
C LEU A 126 12.66 -24.52 16.58
N GLN A 127 13.41 -24.83 17.64
CA GLN A 127 13.14 -26.02 18.45
C GLN A 127 11.78 -25.90 19.15
N GLN A 128 11.52 -24.76 19.80
CA GLN A 128 10.23 -24.50 20.43
C GLN A 128 9.06 -24.55 19.43
N ILE A 129 9.27 -24.11 18.18
CA ILE A 129 8.26 -24.22 17.12
C ILE A 129 7.91 -25.68 16.86
N ILE A 130 8.90 -26.55 16.67
CA ILE A 130 8.68 -27.99 16.44
C ILE A 130 8.03 -28.65 17.66
N ASP A 131 8.53 -28.36 18.86
CA ASP A 131 8.03 -28.95 20.09
C ASP A 131 6.55 -28.58 20.36
N THR A 132 6.11 -27.43 19.84
CA THR A 132 4.76 -26.89 20.09
C THR A 132 3.76 -27.20 18.97
N ILE A 133 4.23 -27.39 17.73
CA ILE A 133 3.38 -27.63 16.55
C ILE A 133 3.63 -29.06 16.06
N PRO A 134 2.83 -30.05 16.49
CA PRO A 134 3.08 -31.47 16.18
C PRO A 134 3.12 -31.78 14.69
N GLU A 135 2.41 -31.01 13.86
CA GLU A 135 2.35 -31.17 12.42
C GLU A 135 3.57 -30.58 11.69
N MET A 136 4.47 -29.90 12.40
CA MET A 136 5.62 -29.23 11.82
C MET A 136 6.91 -30.00 12.09
N THR A 137 7.65 -30.29 11.02
CA THR A 137 8.97 -30.93 11.08
C THR A 137 10.04 -30.04 10.47
N ILE A 138 11.30 -30.31 10.81
CA ILE A 138 12.45 -29.67 10.20
C ILE A 138 13.26 -30.70 9.42
N ALA A 139 13.59 -30.35 8.19
CA ALA A 139 14.70 -30.95 7.45
C ALA A 139 15.82 -29.92 7.27
N ARG A 140 17.07 -30.35 7.38
CA ARG A 140 18.24 -29.48 7.20
C ARG A 140 19.03 -29.94 5.98
N ASP A 141 19.41 -28.97 5.17
CA ASP A 141 20.35 -29.06 4.07
C ASP A 141 21.49 -28.04 4.35
N GLU A 142 22.64 -28.18 3.69
CA GLU A 142 23.87 -27.44 3.99
C GLU A 142 23.65 -25.93 4.18
N ASN A 143 22.77 -25.34 3.39
CA ASN A 143 22.51 -23.90 3.38
C ASN A 143 21.06 -23.52 3.71
N ILE A 144 20.21 -24.49 4.04
CA ILE A 144 18.75 -24.30 4.11
C ILE A 144 18.15 -25.10 5.27
N ILE A 145 17.23 -24.46 6.00
CA ILE A 145 16.27 -25.14 6.88
C ILE A 145 14.92 -25.19 6.16
N TRP A 146 14.37 -26.38 6.04
CA TRP A 146 13.01 -26.59 5.56
C TRP A 146 12.09 -26.78 6.76
N LEU A 147 11.13 -25.87 6.96
CA LEU A 147 9.98 -26.12 7.82
C LEU A 147 8.89 -26.75 6.98
N ILE A 148 8.47 -27.97 7.35
CA ILE A 148 7.49 -28.75 6.61
C ILE A 148 6.26 -28.90 7.49
N TYR A 149 5.14 -28.32 7.06
CA TYR A 149 3.88 -28.41 7.78
C TYR A 149 2.96 -29.43 7.11
N CYS A 150 2.64 -30.50 7.83
CA CYS A 150 1.76 -31.62 7.47
C CYS A 150 2.02 -32.27 6.09
N GLU A 151 2.33 -33.57 6.06
CA GLU A 151 2.60 -34.34 4.83
C GLU A 151 1.48 -34.26 3.78
N SER A 152 0.23 -34.03 4.20
CA SER A 152 -0.92 -33.92 3.29
C SER A 152 -1.05 -32.56 2.60
N SER A 153 -0.68 -31.46 3.28
CA SER A 153 -0.71 -30.10 2.69
C SER A 153 0.54 -29.76 1.89
N LYS A 154 1.63 -30.52 2.11
CA LYS A 154 2.96 -30.34 1.48
C LYS A 154 3.47 -28.89 1.54
N LEU A 155 3.06 -28.09 2.54
CA LEU A 155 3.58 -26.74 2.68
C LEU A 155 5.01 -26.79 3.18
N GLN A 156 5.93 -26.26 2.37
CA GLN A 156 7.35 -26.19 2.66
C GLN A 156 7.78 -24.73 2.72
N ILE A 157 8.31 -24.30 3.87
CA ILE A 157 8.89 -22.98 4.05
C ILE A 157 10.41 -23.12 4.06
N LYS A 158 11.03 -22.59 3.01
CA LYS A 158 12.48 -22.59 2.81
C LYS A 158 13.12 -21.43 3.58
N ILE A 159 13.79 -21.68 4.69
CA ILE A 159 14.55 -20.67 5.46
C ILE A 159 16.03 -20.75 5.07
N PRO A 160 16.60 -19.74 4.37
CA PRO A 160 18.02 -19.70 4.09
C PRO A 160 18.83 -19.56 5.38
N LEU A 161 19.89 -20.36 5.57
CA LEU A 161 20.83 -20.23 6.69
C LEU A 161 21.74 -19.00 6.57
N ALA A 162 21.71 -18.31 5.43
CA ALA A 162 22.43 -17.08 5.20
C ALA A 162 22.13 -16.06 6.32
N LYS A 163 23.19 -15.62 6.99
CA LYS A 163 23.10 -14.64 8.07
C LYS A 163 22.42 -13.38 7.56
N GLY A 164 21.39 -12.94 8.30
CA GLY A 164 20.68 -11.72 7.95
C GLY A 164 19.60 -11.89 6.88
N VAL A 165 19.20 -13.12 6.54
CA VAL A 165 18.04 -13.38 5.68
C VAL A 165 16.87 -13.85 6.53
N LEU A 166 15.72 -13.18 6.38
CA LEU A 166 14.49 -13.47 7.11
C LEU A 166 13.31 -13.49 6.16
N HIS A 167 12.25 -14.23 6.50
CA HIS A 167 10.94 -14.09 5.87
C HIS A 167 10.09 -13.08 6.62
N LYS A 168 9.27 -12.34 5.87
CA LYS A 168 8.21 -11.46 6.38
C LYS A 168 6.85 -11.87 5.80
N GLY A 169 5.77 -11.38 6.39
CA GLY A 169 4.43 -11.58 5.83
C GLY A 169 3.97 -13.03 5.93
N GLY A 170 3.64 -13.66 4.79
CA GLY A 170 2.99 -14.97 4.71
C GLY A 170 3.66 -16.06 5.57
N PRO A 171 4.94 -16.41 5.34
CA PRO A 171 5.63 -17.46 6.09
C PRO A 171 5.72 -17.21 7.60
N ALA A 172 6.11 -16.00 8.00
CA ALA A 172 6.25 -15.66 9.42
C ALA A 172 4.88 -15.68 10.13
N ARG A 173 3.85 -15.10 9.50
CA ARG A 173 2.49 -15.07 10.03
C ARG A 173 1.88 -16.46 10.12
N PHE A 174 2.12 -17.32 9.13
CA PHE A 174 1.68 -18.71 9.14
C PHE A 174 2.25 -19.46 10.35
N VAL A 175 3.57 -19.38 10.57
CA VAL A 175 4.21 -20.04 11.71
C VAL A 175 3.68 -19.48 13.04
N LEU A 176 3.48 -18.17 13.14
CA LEU A 176 2.88 -17.54 14.33
C LEU A 176 1.47 -18.07 14.62
N LYS A 177 0.62 -18.18 13.58
CA LYS A 177 -0.73 -18.74 13.67
C LYS A 177 -0.73 -20.21 14.11
N ALA A 178 0.14 -21.02 13.51
CA ALA A 178 0.27 -22.43 13.87
C ALA A 178 0.76 -22.61 15.31
N PHE A 179 1.74 -21.81 15.75
CA PHE A 179 2.26 -21.84 17.12
C PHE A 179 1.17 -21.54 18.16
N PHE A 180 0.33 -20.54 17.89
CA PHE A 180 -0.78 -20.18 18.77
C PHE A 180 -2.10 -20.91 18.48
N LYS A 181 -2.08 -21.96 17.64
CA LYS A 181 -3.24 -22.79 17.29
C LYS A 181 -4.46 -21.97 16.82
N SER A 182 -4.19 -20.95 15.99
CA SER A 182 -5.23 -20.10 15.43
C SER A 182 -6.09 -20.87 14.43
N ASP A 183 -7.41 -20.67 14.44
CA ASP A 183 -8.33 -21.25 13.45
C ASP A 183 -8.13 -20.67 12.03
N LEU A 184 -7.28 -19.65 11.90
CA LEU A 184 -7.02 -18.90 10.66
C LEU A 184 -5.82 -19.42 9.86
N ILE A 185 -5.44 -20.69 10.04
CA ILE A 185 -4.31 -21.33 9.35
C ILE A 185 -4.69 -21.71 7.92
N ALA A 186 -5.86 -22.32 7.71
CA ALA A 186 -6.28 -22.82 6.40
C ALA A 186 -6.24 -21.76 5.27
N PRO A 187 -6.68 -20.50 5.50
CA PRO A 187 -6.63 -19.44 4.48
C PRO A 187 -5.21 -18.98 4.08
N GLU A 188 -4.17 -19.39 4.82
CA GLU A 188 -2.77 -19.11 4.46
C GLU A 188 -2.20 -20.13 3.45
N ILE A 189 -2.86 -21.28 3.27
CA ILE A 189 -2.34 -22.40 2.48
C ILE A 189 -3.00 -22.42 1.08
N PRO A 190 -2.23 -22.51 -0.02
CA PRO A 190 -0.77 -22.44 -0.06
C PRO A 190 -0.28 -20.99 0.14
N ILE A 191 0.90 -20.84 0.75
CA ILE A 191 1.57 -19.54 0.86
C ILE A 191 1.97 -19.10 -0.55
N ARG A 192 1.33 -18.05 -1.05
CA ARG A 192 1.55 -17.56 -2.43
C ARG A 192 2.69 -16.56 -2.54
N ASP A 193 2.97 -15.83 -1.47
CA ASP A 193 3.93 -14.72 -1.46
C ASP A 193 5.03 -15.03 -0.41
N PHE A 194 6.25 -15.32 -0.90
CA PHE A 194 7.44 -15.53 -0.06
C PHE A 194 8.31 -14.27 -0.07
N ASP A 195 7.93 -13.33 0.78
CA ASP A 195 8.65 -12.08 0.93
C ASP A 195 9.86 -12.24 1.86
N ILE A 196 11.02 -11.73 1.43
CA ILE A 196 12.27 -11.82 2.18
C ILE A 196 12.79 -10.45 2.60
N LEU A 197 13.44 -10.44 3.76
CA LEU A 197 14.22 -9.34 4.29
C LEU A 197 15.68 -9.75 4.26
N VAL A 198 16.54 -8.85 3.83
CA VAL A 198 17.98 -9.08 3.82
C VAL A 198 18.67 -7.98 4.59
N LYS A 199 19.63 -8.33 5.43
CA LYS A 199 20.36 -7.35 6.23
C LYS A 199 21.13 -6.41 5.33
N ASP A 200 21.12 -5.13 5.67
CA ASP A 200 21.88 -4.08 4.98
C ASP A 200 23.38 -4.17 5.33
N ASP A 201 24.04 -5.21 4.82
CA ASP A 201 25.49 -5.41 4.84
C ASP A 201 25.99 -6.01 3.52
N GLU A 202 27.31 -6.01 3.31
CA GLU A 202 27.91 -6.43 2.03
C GLU A 202 27.50 -7.85 1.62
N VAL A 203 27.33 -8.75 2.59
CA VAL A 203 26.92 -10.14 2.37
C VAL A 203 25.44 -10.20 1.99
N GLY A 204 24.59 -9.46 2.68
CA GLY A 204 23.17 -9.35 2.37
C GLY A 204 22.90 -8.76 0.98
N VAL A 205 23.58 -7.67 0.62
CA VAL A 205 23.42 -7.05 -0.71
C VAL A 205 23.86 -8.02 -1.82
N LYS A 206 24.97 -8.73 -1.64
CA LYS A 206 25.41 -9.79 -2.58
C LYS A 206 24.41 -10.93 -2.66
N PHE A 207 23.86 -11.40 -1.53
CA PHE A 207 22.81 -12.42 -1.52
C PHE A 207 21.57 -11.96 -2.30
N LEU A 208 21.13 -10.71 -2.11
CA LEU A 208 19.98 -10.14 -2.80
C LEU A 208 20.16 -10.07 -4.32
N GLN A 209 21.40 -9.78 -4.77
CA GLN A 209 21.82 -9.81 -6.18
C GLN A 209 21.88 -11.24 -6.76
N LEU A 210 22.24 -12.23 -5.95
CA LEU A 210 22.37 -13.64 -6.34
C LEU A 210 21.05 -14.40 -6.39
N VAL A 211 20.06 -14.08 -5.55
CA VAL A 211 18.71 -14.70 -5.55
C VAL A 211 17.88 -14.15 -6.71
N GLY A 212 18.42 -14.18 -7.92
CA GLY A 212 17.75 -13.70 -9.13
C GLY A 212 16.31 -14.21 -9.24
N GLU A 213 15.45 -13.30 -9.74
CA GLU A 213 14.16 -13.54 -10.41
C GLU A 213 12.82 -13.32 -9.66
N THR A 214 11.96 -12.60 -10.39
CA THR A 214 10.50 -12.41 -10.36
C THR A 214 9.82 -11.33 -9.50
N ASP A 215 10.18 -11.09 -8.24
CA ASP A 215 9.51 -10.01 -7.47
C ASP A 215 10.48 -9.11 -6.69
N GLN A 216 10.94 -8.04 -7.34
CA GLN A 216 11.77 -7.02 -6.69
C GLN A 216 11.03 -6.26 -5.57
N SER A 217 9.69 -6.32 -5.51
CA SER A 217 8.91 -5.66 -4.47
C SER A 217 8.82 -6.45 -3.16
N GLY A 218 9.03 -7.77 -3.21
CA GLY A 218 9.04 -8.68 -2.06
C GLY A 218 10.34 -8.66 -1.25
N LYS A 219 11.38 -7.97 -1.74
CA LYS A 219 12.72 -7.88 -1.12
C LYS A 219 12.91 -6.54 -0.44
N GLU A 220 13.24 -6.53 0.86
CA GLU A 220 13.56 -5.30 1.59
C GLU A 220 14.92 -5.44 2.31
N LEU A 221 15.73 -4.38 2.26
CA LEU A 221 16.91 -4.27 3.11
C LEU A 221 16.49 -3.83 4.51
N TYR A 222 17.12 -4.39 5.54
CA TYR A 222 16.89 -3.96 6.92
C TYR A 222 18.19 -3.70 7.68
N LYS A 223 18.19 -2.58 8.42
CA LYS A 223 19.25 -2.24 9.38
C LYS A 223 18.91 -2.73 10.78
N ASN A 224 17.64 -2.59 11.17
CA ASN A 224 17.13 -2.90 12.50
C ASN A 224 15.83 -3.70 12.42
N ILE A 225 15.76 -4.81 13.16
CA ILE A 225 14.57 -5.67 13.20
C ILE A 225 13.36 -4.95 13.82
N LEU A 226 13.57 -4.06 14.78
CA LEU A 226 12.49 -3.28 15.38
C LEU A 226 11.83 -2.36 14.35
N HIS A 227 12.62 -1.77 13.45
CA HIS A 227 12.09 -0.95 12.36
C HIS A 227 11.26 -1.79 11.39
N VAL A 228 11.72 -3.01 11.10
CA VAL A 228 10.97 -3.97 10.26
C VAL A 228 9.62 -4.30 10.89
N LEU A 229 9.60 -4.63 12.17
CA LEU A 229 8.35 -4.97 12.87
C LEU A 229 7.42 -3.75 12.99
N ALA A 230 7.99 -2.56 13.20
CA ALA A 230 7.24 -1.31 13.21
C ALA A 230 6.64 -1.02 11.84
N SER A 231 7.36 -1.23 10.74
CA SER A 231 6.96 -0.81 9.39
C SER A 231 5.89 -1.68 8.72
N ARG A 232 5.30 -2.64 9.42
CA ARG A 232 4.26 -3.50 8.84
C ARG A 232 2.95 -2.72 8.67
N ASP A 233 2.08 -3.23 7.81
CA ASP A 233 0.83 -2.57 7.46
C ASP A 233 -0.33 -2.90 8.42
N VAL A 234 -0.38 -4.14 8.91
CA VAL A 234 -1.36 -4.63 9.89
C VAL A 234 -0.67 -5.33 11.06
N THR A 235 -1.28 -5.27 12.24
CA THR A 235 -0.71 -5.79 13.49
C THR A 235 -0.30 -7.26 13.42
N MET A 236 -1.10 -8.10 12.77
CA MET A 236 -0.80 -9.53 12.57
C MET A 236 0.47 -9.79 11.73
N ASN A 237 0.90 -8.81 10.93
CA ASN A 237 2.12 -8.90 10.12
C ASN A 237 3.38 -8.49 10.88
N GLN A 238 3.29 -8.02 12.14
CA GLN A 238 4.43 -7.63 12.97
C GLN A 238 5.21 -8.84 13.48
N CYS A 239 5.65 -9.68 12.55
CA CYS A 239 6.45 -10.87 12.78
C CYS A 239 7.42 -11.14 11.62
N VAL A 240 8.52 -11.81 11.92
CA VAL A 240 9.53 -12.27 10.97
C VAL A 240 10.05 -13.65 11.36
N LEU A 241 10.50 -14.42 10.38
CA LEU A 241 10.97 -15.80 10.58
C LEU A 241 12.37 -15.95 9.98
N GLY A 242 13.31 -16.51 10.74
CA GLY A 242 14.67 -16.76 10.27
C GLY A 242 15.28 -18.03 10.84
N PRO A 243 16.58 -18.26 10.63
CA PRO A 243 17.29 -19.45 11.12
C PRO A 243 17.27 -19.61 12.64
N LYS A 244 17.08 -18.51 13.38
CA LYS A 244 16.97 -18.53 14.84
C LYS A 244 15.56 -18.81 15.34
N GLY A 245 14.57 -18.81 14.45
CA GLY A 245 13.15 -18.95 14.77
C GLY A 245 12.35 -17.70 14.44
N LEU A 246 11.24 -17.52 15.14
CA LEU A 246 10.26 -16.48 14.92
C LEU A 246 10.48 -15.30 15.89
N ILE A 247 10.39 -14.08 15.39
CA ILE A 247 10.41 -12.84 16.19
C ILE A 247 9.12 -12.09 15.89
N TYR A 248 8.40 -11.64 16.92
CA TYR A 248 7.09 -10.98 16.77
C TYR A 248 6.80 -9.99 17.89
N THR A 249 5.84 -9.10 17.69
CA THR A 249 5.42 -8.13 18.72
C THR A 249 4.20 -8.62 19.51
N LYS A 250 3.93 -8.03 20.66
CA LYS A 250 2.73 -8.33 21.47
C LYS A 250 1.44 -8.17 20.65
N GLU A 251 1.37 -7.12 19.84
CA GLU A 251 0.20 -6.83 18.99
C GLU A 251 -0.01 -7.92 17.94
N ALA A 252 1.07 -8.50 17.39
CA ALA A 252 0.97 -9.64 16.47
C ALA A 252 0.40 -10.87 17.16
N GLU A 253 0.85 -11.18 18.38
CA GLU A 253 0.33 -12.27 19.19
C GLU A 253 -1.16 -12.10 19.49
N GLU A 254 -1.55 -10.93 20.00
CA GLU A 254 -2.95 -10.60 20.31
C GLU A 254 -3.82 -10.70 19.05
N SER A 255 -3.33 -10.23 17.91
CA SER A 255 -4.04 -10.29 16.63
C SER A 255 -4.19 -11.72 16.12
N VAL A 256 -3.15 -12.56 16.25
CA VAL A 256 -3.21 -13.97 15.84
C VAL A 256 -4.17 -14.78 16.71
N LYS A 257 -4.15 -14.55 18.03
CA LYS A 257 -5.02 -15.25 18.99
C LYS A 257 -6.49 -14.86 18.83
N SER A 258 -6.77 -13.57 18.65
CA SER A 258 -8.15 -13.07 18.51
C SER A 258 -8.69 -13.18 17.07
N GLY A 259 -7.79 -13.20 16.08
CA GLY A 259 -8.13 -13.02 14.67
C GLY A 259 -8.56 -11.59 14.31
N ILE A 260 -8.37 -10.61 15.21
CA ILE A 260 -8.73 -9.22 15.03
C ILE A 260 -7.48 -8.42 14.66
N ILE A 261 -7.53 -7.63 13.58
CA ILE A 261 -6.38 -6.83 13.14
C ILE A 261 -6.63 -5.32 13.25
N MET A 262 -5.54 -4.58 13.40
CA MET A 262 -5.54 -3.11 13.37
C MET A 262 -4.52 -2.59 12.35
N PRO A 263 -4.73 -1.39 11.80
CA PRO A 263 -3.70 -0.74 10.99
C PRO A 263 -2.55 -0.30 11.91
N CYS A 264 -1.31 -0.68 11.59
CA CYS A 264 -0.12 -0.15 12.27
C CYS A 264 0.12 1.33 11.90
N ALA A 265 -0.48 1.78 10.79
CA ALA A 265 -0.59 3.18 10.37
C ALA A 265 0.78 3.87 10.15
N THR A 266 1.75 3.12 9.67
CA THR A 266 3.18 3.46 9.60
C THR A 266 3.58 4.33 8.40
N ASP A 267 4.77 4.91 8.46
CA ASP A 267 5.38 5.56 7.30
C ASP A 267 6.26 4.58 6.53
N HIS A 268 5.87 4.28 5.29
CA HIS A 268 6.62 3.39 4.40
C HIS A 268 7.60 4.15 3.50
N GLY A 269 8.02 5.36 3.88
CA GLY A 269 8.93 6.20 3.09
C GLY A 269 8.36 6.51 1.72
N LEU A 270 9.03 6.01 0.66
CA LEU A 270 8.60 6.11 -0.74
C LEU A 270 7.14 5.67 -0.94
N TYR A 271 6.68 4.64 -0.23
CA TYR A 271 5.33 4.10 -0.40
C TYR A 271 4.25 4.90 0.37
N GLY A 272 4.67 5.98 1.04
CA GLY A 272 3.81 6.92 1.76
C GLY A 272 3.46 6.49 3.18
N LYS A 273 2.86 7.41 3.93
CA LYS A 273 2.24 7.10 5.23
C LYS A 273 0.90 6.41 5.02
N ASP A 274 0.68 5.38 5.81
CA ASP A 274 -0.60 4.69 6.00
C ASP A 274 -1.56 5.48 6.91
N SER A 275 -1.08 6.58 7.50
CA SER A 275 -1.91 7.54 8.25
C SER A 275 -1.44 8.99 8.12
N PHE A 276 -2.17 9.93 8.69
CA PHE A 276 -1.76 11.31 8.90
C PHE A 276 -2.36 11.81 10.21
N THR A 277 -1.69 12.78 10.84
CA THR A 277 -2.20 13.41 12.06
C THR A 277 -2.83 14.75 11.71
N HIS A 278 -4.06 15.00 12.17
CA HIS A 278 -4.72 16.30 12.07
C HIS A 278 -5.34 16.65 13.42
N LYS A 279 -4.99 17.83 13.96
CA LYS A 279 -5.45 18.31 15.28
C LYS A 279 -5.26 17.29 16.42
N GLY A 280 -4.15 16.53 16.40
CA GLY A 280 -3.85 15.50 17.39
C GLY A 280 -4.52 14.13 17.13
N HIS A 281 -5.48 14.06 16.21
CA HIS A 281 -6.14 12.81 15.82
C HIS A 281 -5.40 12.12 14.67
N ARG A 282 -5.36 10.79 14.69
CA ARG A 282 -4.65 9.99 13.68
C ARG A 282 -5.64 9.35 12.72
N PHE A 283 -5.60 9.82 11.47
CA PHE A 283 -6.44 9.32 10.40
C PHE A 283 -5.69 8.34 9.51
N VAL A 284 -6.24 7.15 9.27
CA VAL A 284 -5.75 6.18 8.30
C VAL A 284 -6.01 6.69 6.88
N LYS A 285 -5.16 6.31 5.93
CA LYS A 285 -5.39 6.58 4.51
C LYS A 285 -6.17 5.45 3.84
N GLU A 286 -6.67 5.73 2.65
CA GLU A 286 -7.46 4.80 1.83
C GLU A 286 -6.70 3.50 1.55
N ARG A 287 -5.36 3.57 1.43
CA ARG A 287 -4.48 2.41 1.25
C ARG A 287 -4.49 1.46 2.47
N SER A 288 -4.52 2.01 3.67
CA SER A 288 -4.58 1.20 4.91
C SER A 288 -5.92 0.52 5.01
N LEU A 289 -6.98 1.25 4.66
CA LEU A 289 -8.32 0.70 4.62
C LEU A 289 -8.44 -0.42 3.57
N GLU A 290 -7.92 -0.20 2.36
CA GLU A 290 -7.78 -1.20 1.30
C GLU A 290 -7.15 -2.49 1.86
N ARG A 291 -6.04 -2.38 2.59
CA ARG A 291 -5.32 -3.53 3.15
C ARG A 291 -6.13 -4.29 4.20
N LEU A 292 -6.82 -3.59 5.10
CA LEU A 292 -7.68 -4.22 6.12
C LEU A 292 -8.82 -5.02 5.48
N ILE A 293 -9.54 -4.39 4.54
CA ILE A 293 -10.65 -5.02 3.79
C ILE A 293 -10.13 -6.23 3.04
N LYS A 294 -8.99 -6.10 2.32
CA LYS A 294 -8.35 -7.23 1.65
C LYS A 294 -8.12 -8.35 2.65
N PHE A 295 -7.38 -8.11 3.72
CA PHE A 295 -6.97 -9.14 4.66
C PHE A 295 -8.13 -9.96 5.22
N VAL A 296 -9.23 -9.31 5.62
CA VAL A 296 -10.45 -9.99 6.09
C VAL A 296 -11.19 -10.69 4.95
N SER A 297 -11.32 -10.07 3.77
CA SER A 297 -11.95 -10.72 2.60
C SER A 297 -11.23 -11.97 2.11
N GLU A 298 -9.91 -12.09 2.35
CA GLU A 298 -9.13 -13.29 2.05
C GLU A 298 -9.24 -14.37 3.15
N GLY A 299 -10.00 -14.13 4.22
CA GLY A 299 -10.12 -15.03 5.37
C GLY A 299 -8.88 -15.06 6.26
N LYS A 300 -7.91 -14.14 6.08
CA LYS A 300 -6.66 -14.15 6.86
C LYS A 300 -6.84 -13.58 8.27
N ALA A 301 -7.93 -12.85 8.51
CA ALA A 301 -8.39 -12.36 9.81
C ALA A 301 -9.93 -12.48 9.88
N ASN A 302 -10.46 -12.56 11.10
CA ASN A 302 -11.90 -12.59 11.37
C ASN A 302 -12.55 -11.21 11.19
N SER A 303 -11.86 -10.18 11.67
CA SER A 303 -12.34 -8.81 11.67
C SER A 303 -11.19 -7.80 11.74
N PHE A 304 -11.52 -6.53 11.52
CA PHE A 304 -10.60 -5.43 11.78
C PHE A 304 -11.26 -4.35 12.62
N LEU A 305 -10.44 -3.66 13.40
CA LEU A 305 -10.83 -2.55 14.25
C LEU A 305 -10.40 -1.21 13.62
N LEU A 306 -11.28 -0.23 13.67
CA LEU A 306 -11.03 1.11 13.18
C LEU A 306 -11.65 2.16 14.12
N LYS A 307 -10.90 3.19 14.51
CA LYS A 307 -11.47 4.32 15.26
C LYS A 307 -12.61 4.95 14.46
N LYS A 308 -13.76 5.25 15.08
CA LYS A 308 -14.94 5.78 14.36
C LYS A 308 -14.67 7.04 13.53
N GLU A 309 -13.74 7.89 13.97
CA GLU A 309 -13.30 9.08 13.21
C GLU A 309 -12.76 8.74 11.82
N ASN A 310 -12.27 7.53 11.60
CA ASN A 310 -11.75 7.07 10.32
C ASN A 310 -12.83 6.56 9.35
N LEU A 311 -14.10 6.49 9.77
CA LEU A 311 -15.20 6.11 8.88
C LEU A 311 -15.50 7.18 7.81
N GLN A 312 -15.01 8.41 8.02
CA GLN A 312 -15.11 9.49 7.02
C GLN A 312 -14.09 9.36 5.88
N ILE A 313 -13.12 8.46 5.99
CA ILE A 313 -12.12 8.24 4.94
C ILE A 313 -12.78 7.48 3.79
N PHE A 314 -12.85 8.13 2.63
CA PHE A 314 -13.47 7.57 1.43
C PHE A 314 -12.49 6.68 0.67
N LEU A 315 -12.84 5.41 0.42
CA LEU A 315 -11.96 4.46 -0.26
C LEU A 315 -11.66 4.86 -1.73
N GLY A 316 -12.63 5.45 -2.44
CA GLY A 316 -12.50 5.94 -3.81
C GLY A 316 -11.86 4.93 -4.78
N ILE A 317 -10.88 5.39 -5.57
CA ILE A 317 -10.22 4.54 -6.57
C ILE A 317 -9.59 3.26 -6.00
N ARG A 318 -9.27 3.21 -4.70
CA ARG A 318 -8.69 2.01 -4.06
C ARG A 318 -9.63 0.81 -4.09
N PHE A 319 -10.93 1.01 -4.21
CA PHE A 319 -11.86 -0.09 -4.44
C PHE A 319 -11.55 -0.83 -5.75
N LEU A 320 -11.33 -0.13 -6.86
CA LEU A 320 -10.96 -0.79 -8.13
C LEU A 320 -9.59 -1.47 -8.04
N LEU A 321 -8.67 -0.95 -7.24
CA LEU A 321 -7.40 -1.63 -6.98
C LEU A 321 -7.58 -2.92 -6.16
N LEU A 322 -8.56 -2.99 -5.25
CA LEU A 322 -8.94 -4.27 -4.62
C LEU A 322 -9.46 -5.25 -5.66
N VAL A 323 -10.32 -4.79 -6.58
CA VAL A 323 -10.87 -5.61 -7.66
C VAL A 323 -9.74 -6.20 -8.53
N VAL A 324 -8.77 -5.38 -8.94
CA VAL A 324 -7.56 -5.82 -9.68
C VAL A 324 -6.77 -6.89 -8.91
N ARG A 325 -6.76 -6.87 -7.58
CA ARG A 325 -6.04 -7.87 -6.77
C ARG A 325 -6.76 -9.22 -6.71
N VAL A 326 -8.08 -9.24 -6.92
CA VAL A 326 -8.91 -10.45 -6.81
C VAL A 326 -9.37 -11.00 -8.16
N VAL A 327 -9.29 -10.24 -9.25
CA VAL A 327 -9.82 -10.62 -10.58
C VAL A 327 -9.32 -11.98 -11.10
N ASN A 328 -8.05 -12.32 -10.82
CA ASN A 328 -7.44 -13.57 -11.29
C ASN A 328 -7.45 -14.69 -10.23
N LYS A 329 -8.35 -14.59 -9.23
CA LYS A 329 -8.53 -15.63 -8.20
C LYS A 329 -9.74 -16.49 -8.54
N GLU A 330 -9.67 -17.79 -8.27
CA GLU A 330 -10.76 -18.75 -8.54
C GLU A 330 -12.06 -18.36 -7.81
N ASP A 331 -11.92 -17.85 -6.59
CA ASP A 331 -13.00 -17.37 -5.71
C ASP A 331 -13.26 -15.86 -5.87
N CYS A 332 -12.95 -15.27 -7.03
CA CYS A 332 -13.08 -13.82 -7.28
C CYS A 332 -14.46 -13.26 -6.89
N CYS A 333 -15.54 -13.90 -7.36
CA CYS A 333 -16.91 -13.42 -7.13
C CYS A 333 -17.32 -13.47 -5.65
N GLU A 334 -16.91 -14.50 -4.93
CA GLU A 334 -17.13 -14.60 -3.48
C GLU A 334 -16.32 -13.53 -2.73
N ARG A 335 -15.08 -13.27 -3.12
CA ARG A 335 -14.26 -12.19 -2.53
C ARG A 335 -14.88 -10.82 -2.78
N LEU A 336 -15.41 -10.60 -3.98
CA LEU A 336 -16.10 -9.36 -4.32
C LEU A 336 -17.35 -9.17 -3.46
N GLU A 337 -18.14 -10.21 -3.24
CA GLU A 337 -19.29 -10.18 -2.34
C GLU A 337 -18.88 -9.84 -0.89
N LYS A 338 -17.83 -10.49 -0.37
CA LYS A 338 -17.26 -10.19 0.96
C LYS A 338 -16.79 -8.74 1.06
N ILE A 339 -16.12 -8.23 0.03
CA ILE A 339 -15.68 -6.83 -0.03
C ILE A 339 -16.89 -5.89 0.01
N TYR A 340 -17.92 -6.14 -0.80
CA TYR A 340 -19.13 -5.32 -0.82
C TYR A 340 -19.82 -5.29 0.56
N TYR A 341 -19.93 -6.44 1.21
CA TYR A 341 -20.50 -6.55 2.55
C TYR A 341 -19.71 -5.75 3.59
N LEU A 342 -18.38 -5.80 3.56
CA LEU A 342 -17.53 -4.97 4.44
C LEU A 342 -17.69 -3.48 4.13
N LEU A 343 -17.76 -3.09 2.86
CA LEU A 343 -17.99 -1.70 2.46
C LEU A 343 -19.33 -1.16 2.94
N ASP A 344 -20.37 -2.00 2.95
CA ASP A 344 -21.70 -1.66 3.45
C ASP A 344 -21.70 -1.41 4.97
N GLN A 345 -21.08 -2.31 5.75
CA GLN A 345 -20.90 -2.10 7.20
C GLN A 345 -20.20 -0.78 7.52
N MET A 346 -19.20 -0.44 6.70
CA MET A 346 -18.43 0.80 6.83
C MET A 346 -19.13 2.04 6.26
N ARG A 347 -20.34 1.89 5.72
CA ARG A 347 -21.10 2.96 5.04
C ARG A 347 -20.40 3.56 3.82
N GLN A 348 -19.41 2.86 3.25
CA GLN A 348 -18.72 3.31 2.04
C GLN A 348 -19.68 3.32 0.83
N ILE A 349 -20.69 2.44 0.81
CA ILE A 349 -21.73 2.43 -0.24
C ILE A 349 -22.52 3.74 -0.26
N GLU A 350 -22.83 4.30 0.91
CA GLU A 350 -23.49 5.61 1.01
C GLU A 350 -22.58 6.73 0.48
N MET A 351 -21.29 6.67 0.80
CA MET A 351 -20.30 7.63 0.30
C MET A 351 -20.17 7.56 -1.22
N TYR A 352 -20.07 6.35 -1.80
CA TYR A 352 -20.07 6.16 -3.26
C TYR A 352 -21.35 6.70 -3.91
N ASN A 353 -22.52 6.39 -3.33
CA ASN A 353 -23.78 6.90 -3.83
C ASN A 353 -23.81 8.43 -3.87
N TYR A 354 -23.30 9.08 -2.81
CA TYR A 354 -23.17 10.51 -2.80
C TYR A 354 -22.23 11.02 -3.89
N VAL A 355 -21.06 10.41 -4.02
CA VAL A 355 -20.05 10.74 -5.06
C VAL A 355 -20.67 10.67 -6.45
N PHE A 356 -21.38 9.58 -6.77
CA PHE A 356 -21.96 9.38 -8.09
C PHE A 356 -23.05 10.42 -8.38
N GLN A 357 -23.93 10.70 -7.42
CA GLN A 357 -24.97 11.72 -7.58
C GLN A 357 -24.42 13.12 -7.89
N HIS A 358 -23.22 13.44 -7.42
CA HIS A 358 -22.62 14.78 -7.54
C HIS A 358 -21.48 14.84 -8.57
N HIS A 359 -21.14 13.72 -9.22
CA HIS A 359 -20.14 13.68 -10.28
C HIS A 359 -20.84 13.54 -11.65
N SER A 360 -20.72 14.58 -12.49
CA SER A 360 -21.49 14.76 -13.73
C SER A 360 -21.38 13.64 -14.77
N SER A 361 -20.41 12.73 -14.63
CA SER A 361 -20.20 11.59 -15.53
C SER A 361 -20.90 10.29 -15.11
N VAL A 362 -21.55 10.22 -13.94
CA VAL A 362 -22.13 8.98 -13.41
C VAL A 362 -23.54 9.18 -12.85
N ASN A 363 -24.56 9.06 -13.69
CA ASN A 363 -25.96 9.03 -13.22
C ASN A 363 -26.32 7.61 -12.73
N GLY A 364 -26.15 7.34 -11.44
CA GLY A 364 -26.51 6.03 -10.87
C GLY A 364 -26.48 5.98 -9.35
N ARG A 365 -27.35 5.15 -8.77
CA ARG A 365 -27.32 4.77 -7.35
C ARG A 365 -26.90 3.30 -7.28
N CYS A 366 -25.88 2.99 -6.51
CA CYS A 366 -25.43 1.65 -6.19
C CYS A 366 -26.41 0.97 -5.24
N ARG A 367 -27.09 -0.04 -5.76
CA ARG A 367 -28.00 -0.92 -5.01
C ARG A 367 -27.34 -2.26 -4.70
N ASN A 368 -26.37 -2.65 -5.52
CA ASN A 368 -25.63 -3.89 -5.39
C ASN A 368 -24.19 -3.70 -5.90
N ILE A 369 -23.44 -4.79 -5.88
CA ILE A 369 -22.04 -4.84 -6.30
C ILE A 369 -21.85 -4.59 -7.81
N PHE A 370 -22.80 -5.00 -8.66
CA PHE A 370 -22.74 -4.76 -10.10
C PHE A 370 -22.74 -3.26 -10.39
N ASP A 371 -23.68 -2.53 -9.77
CA ASP A 371 -23.78 -1.08 -9.89
C ASP A 371 -22.51 -0.40 -9.37
N LEU A 372 -21.97 -0.87 -8.24
CA LEU A 372 -20.76 -0.31 -7.66
C LEU A 372 -19.56 -0.45 -8.61
N LEU A 373 -19.33 -1.64 -9.15
CA LEU A 373 -18.25 -1.90 -10.10
C LEU A 373 -18.37 -1.04 -11.35
N GLU A 374 -19.57 -1.02 -11.96
CA GLU A 374 -19.84 -0.24 -13.16
C GLU A 374 -19.64 1.25 -12.96
N ASN A 375 -20.22 1.80 -11.90
CA ASN A 375 -20.17 3.24 -11.61
C ASN A 375 -18.77 3.68 -11.20
N CYS A 376 -18.06 2.88 -10.39
CA CYS A 376 -16.66 3.15 -10.05
C CYS A 376 -15.77 3.18 -11.31
N HIS A 377 -15.90 2.22 -12.22
CA HIS A 377 -15.07 2.21 -13.43
C HIS A 377 -15.48 3.30 -14.44
N LYS A 378 -16.76 3.73 -14.49
CA LYS A 378 -17.15 4.95 -15.24
C LYS A 378 -16.48 6.20 -14.68
N MET A 379 -16.34 6.28 -13.37
CA MET A 379 -15.64 7.38 -12.69
C MET A 379 -14.12 7.34 -12.93
N TYR A 380 -13.53 6.15 -13.01
CA TYR A 380 -12.09 5.94 -13.18
C TYR A 380 -11.75 5.05 -14.40
N PRO A 381 -12.07 5.47 -15.63
CA PRO A 381 -11.96 4.64 -16.83
C PRO A 381 -10.52 4.37 -17.27
N PHE A 382 -9.52 4.95 -16.59
CA PHE A 382 -8.10 4.73 -16.83
C PHE A 382 -7.53 3.54 -16.06
N ILE A 383 -8.29 2.96 -15.12
CA ILE A 383 -7.86 1.74 -14.41
C ILE A 383 -8.06 0.54 -15.33
N ASN A 384 -6.98 -0.16 -15.66
CA ASN A 384 -7.07 -1.44 -16.35
C ASN A 384 -7.31 -2.54 -15.31
N ILE A 385 -8.48 -3.19 -15.35
CA ILE A 385 -8.85 -4.23 -14.39
C ILE A 385 -8.02 -5.51 -14.57
N GLU A 386 -7.60 -5.81 -15.81
CA GLU A 386 -6.99 -7.09 -16.18
C GLU A 386 -5.46 -7.08 -16.21
N LYS A 387 -4.85 -5.91 -16.39
CA LYS A 387 -3.39 -5.77 -16.50
C LYS A 387 -2.80 -5.17 -15.23
N ARG A 388 -1.86 -5.91 -14.62
CA ARG A 388 -0.88 -5.30 -13.70
C ARG A 388 0.05 -4.41 -14.52
N GLY A 389 0.37 -3.23 -14.00
CA GLY A 389 1.06 -2.17 -14.76
C GLY A 389 2.34 -2.65 -15.46
N GLU A 390 2.55 -2.17 -16.68
CA GLU A 390 3.79 -2.41 -17.44
C GLU A 390 5.00 -1.77 -16.73
N ASP A 391 6.22 -2.24 -17.00
CA ASP A 391 7.47 -1.74 -16.37
C ASP A 391 7.59 -0.21 -16.41
N GLU A 392 7.20 0.43 -17.51
CA GLU A 392 7.18 1.89 -17.63
C GLU A 392 6.14 2.53 -16.68
N GLY A 393 4.99 1.89 -16.49
CA GLY A 393 3.98 2.28 -15.51
C GLY A 393 4.49 2.16 -14.08
N ILE A 394 5.23 1.10 -13.76
CA ILE A 394 5.89 0.91 -12.45
C ILE A 394 6.90 2.03 -12.22
N ALA A 395 7.78 2.31 -13.19
CA ALA A 395 8.76 3.38 -13.08
C ALA A 395 8.09 4.76 -12.87
N ARG A 396 7.03 5.07 -13.63
CA ARG A 396 6.25 6.32 -13.45
C ARG A 396 5.63 6.39 -12.06
N TRP A 397 5.06 5.29 -11.59
CA TRP A 397 4.47 5.20 -10.25
C TRP A 397 5.50 5.43 -9.15
N MET A 398 6.67 4.79 -9.23
CA MET A 398 7.77 4.97 -8.27
C MET A 398 8.26 6.42 -8.25
N MET A 399 8.45 7.05 -9.42
CA MET A 399 8.88 8.45 -9.48
C MET A 399 7.84 9.41 -8.90
N LYS A 400 6.54 9.21 -9.18
CA LYS A 400 5.46 10.00 -8.56
C LYS A 400 5.47 9.88 -7.04
N ASN A 401 5.71 8.68 -6.54
CA ASN A 401 5.82 8.41 -5.11
C ASN A 401 7.04 9.09 -4.49
N LEU A 402 8.18 9.11 -5.18
CA LEU A 402 9.39 9.82 -4.76
C LEU A 402 9.12 11.32 -4.63
N LEU A 403 8.54 11.93 -5.66
CA LEU A 403 8.17 13.34 -5.63
C LEU A 403 7.18 13.66 -4.51
N LYS A 404 6.21 12.77 -4.23
CA LYS A 404 5.27 12.93 -3.11
C LYS A 404 5.98 12.85 -1.76
N TRP A 405 6.98 11.97 -1.63
CA TRP A 405 7.76 11.85 -0.41
C TRP A 405 8.59 13.12 -0.18
N LEU A 406 9.24 13.67 -1.19
CA LEU A 406 9.96 14.95 -1.09
C LEU A 406 9.03 16.10 -0.67
N PHE A 407 7.84 16.17 -1.25
CA PHE A 407 6.83 17.14 -0.85
C PHE A 407 6.42 17.01 0.62
N ARG A 408 6.39 15.77 1.13
CA ARG A 408 6.12 15.51 2.54
C ARG A 408 7.30 15.92 3.44
N ILE A 409 8.54 15.55 3.08
CA ILE A 409 9.74 15.95 3.85
C ILE A 409 9.81 17.47 3.94
N PHE A 410 9.59 18.17 2.82
CA PHE A 410 9.53 19.64 2.79
C PHE A 410 8.51 20.19 3.80
N LYS A 411 7.30 19.64 3.80
CA LYS A 411 6.26 20.05 4.75
C LYS A 411 6.64 19.76 6.21
N GLU A 412 7.24 18.62 6.49
CA GLU A 412 7.62 18.22 7.85
C GLU A 412 8.80 19.03 8.38
N GLU A 413 9.86 19.18 7.58
CA GLU A 413 11.07 19.94 7.92
C GLU A 413 10.76 21.40 8.28
N TYR A 414 9.81 22.00 7.56
CA TYR A 414 9.42 23.40 7.76
C TYR A 414 8.08 23.59 8.50
N ARG A 415 7.53 22.52 9.08
CA ARG A 415 6.26 22.53 9.85
C ARG A 415 5.08 23.18 9.10
N LEU A 416 5.00 22.91 7.80
CA LEU A 416 3.95 23.40 6.92
C LEU A 416 2.81 22.37 6.87
N HIS A 417 1.58 22.80 7.11
CA HIS A 417 0.40 21.95 7.06
C HIS A 417 -0.52 22.38 5.92
N ASP A 418 -1.19 21.40 5.28
CA ASP A 418 -2.28 21.72 4.35
C ASP A 418 -3.44 22.30 5.18
N ALA A 419 -3.95 23.46 4.78
CA ALA A 419 -4.87 24.26 5.60
C ALA A 419 -6.29 23.65 5.72
N ASP A 420 -6.65 22.63 4.94
CA ASP A 420 -8.06 22.36 4.63
C ASP A 420 -8.52 20.90 4.87
N PHE A 421 -8.05 20.22 5.92
CA PHE A 421 -8.76 19.02 6.41
C PHE A 421 -9.88 19.47 7.36
N THR A 422 -11.12 19.44 6.88
CA THR A 422 -12.29 19.64 7.74
C THR A 422 -12.74 18.28 8.25
N TRP A 423 -12.47 17.99 9.52
CA TRP A 423 -12.92 16.75 10.16
C TRP A 423 -14.29 16.97 10.80
N LEU A 424 -15.16 15.98 10.64
CA LEU A 424 -16.41 15.93 11.41
C LEU A 424 -16.04 15.57 12.85
N LYS A 425 -16.24 16.49 13.79
CA LYS A 425 -16.11 16.22 15.23
C LYS A 425 -17.19 15.20 15.59
N LEU A 426 -16.80 13.94 15.75
CA LEU A 426 -17.64 12.92 16.37
C LEU A 426 -17.56 13.12 17.89
N ASP A 427 -18.65 12.83 18.62
CA ASP A 427 -18.66 12.93 20.09
C ASP A 427 -17.46 12.20 20.70
N GLU A 428 -16.89 12.79 21.76
CA GLU A 428 -15.52 12.57 22.27
C GLU A 428 -15.24 11.17 22.86
N ASN A 429 -16.12 10.21 22.66
CA ASN A 429 -15.85 8.83 23.02
C ASN A 429 -15.00 8.19 21.91
N GLU A 430 -13.77 7.81 22.25
CA GLU A 430 -12.80 7.05 21.43
C GLU A 430 -13.31 5.63 21.06
N GLU A 431 -14.55 5.50 20.63
CA GLU A 431 -15.13 4.22 20.29
C GLU A 431 -14.48 3.67 19.01
N VAL A 432 -13.95 2.46 19.14
CA VAL A 432 -13.44 1.65 18.04
C VAL A 432 -14.62 0.87 17.47
N ALA A 433 -14.77 0.89 16.15
CA ALA A 433 -15.74 0.07 15.44
C ALA A 433 -15.07 -1.20 14.91
N GLU A 434 -15.75 -2.34 15.05
CA GLU A 434 -15.33 -3.62 14.50
C GLU A 434 -16.08 -3.92 13.21
N PHE A 435 -15.35 -4.36 12.19
CA PHE A 435 -15.88 -4.78 10.89
C PHE A 435 -15.51 -6.23 10.63
N SER A 436 -16.50 -7.10 10.41
CA SER A 436 -16.28 -8.55 10.38
C SER A 436 -17.14 -9.26 9.35
N LEU A 437 -16.70 -10.46 8.97
CA LEU A 437 -17.48 -11.40 8.16
C LEU A 437 -18.27 -12.40 9.03
N ARG A 438 -18.38 -12.20 10.35
CA ARG A 438 -19.01 -13.18 11.26
C ARG A 438 -20.47 -13.48 10.91
N ASN A 439 -21.20 -12.48 10.42
CA ASN A 439 -22.60 -12.63 9.99
C ASN A 439 -22.74 -12.73 8.46
N PHE A 440 -21.63 -12.81 7.73
CA PHE A 440 -21.64 -12.95 6.29
C PHE A 440 -21.99 -14.39 5.91
N ARG A 441 -22.90 -14.55 4.95
CA ARG A 441 -23.18 -15.82 4.28
C ARG A 441 -23.13 -15.59 2.80
N SER A 442 -22.23 -16.29 2.11
CA SER A 442 -22.10 -16.23 0.66
C SER A 442 -23.45 -16.55 0.03
N ASN A 443 -23.91 -15.71 -0.90
CA ASN A 443 -25.15 -15.93 -1.63
C ASN A 443 -24.83 -16.66 -2.96
N PRO A 444 -25.17 -17.96 -3.10
CA PRO A 444 -24.81 -18.73 -4.29
C PRO A 444 -25.43 -18.18 -5.57
N VAL A 445 -26.63 -17.59 -5.47
CA VAL A 445 -27.32 -16.97 -6.61
C VAL A 445 -26.55 -15.74 -7.07
N LEU A 446 -26.19 -14.85 -6.14
CA LEU A 446 -25.40 -13.66 -6.45
C LEU A 446 -24.02 -13.99 -7.02
N ILE A 447 -23.34 -15.01 -6.47
CA ILE A 447 -22.05 -15.47 -6.97
C ILE A 447 -22.16 -15.97 -8.41
N ASN A 448 -23.17 -16.79 -8.70
CA ASN A 448 -23.42 -17.28 -10.06
C ASN A 448 -23.76 -16.13 -11.02
N ASP A 449 -24.57 -15.17 -10.60
CA ASP A 449 -24.90 -13.99 -11.41
C ASP A 449 -23.65 -13.14 -11.69
N LEU A 450 -22.79 -12.95 -10.69
CA LEU A 450 -21.50 -12.28 -10.85
C LEU A 450 -20.60 -13.01 -11.84
N GLN A 451 -20.49 -14.34 -11.74
CA GLN A 451 -19.69 -15.15 -12.65
C GLN A 451 -20.16 -15.00 -14.11
N ASN A 452 -21.48 -15.07 -14.34
CA ASN A 452 -22.07 -14.93 -15.67
C ASN A 452 -21.92 -13.51 -16.24
N TRP A 453 -21.99 -12.49 -15.39
CA TRP A 453 -21.85 -11.09 -15.79
C TRP A 453 -20.39 -10.64 -15.96
N TRP A 454 -19.43 -11.33 -15.34
CA TRP A 454 -18.04 -10.88 -15.23
C TRP A 454 -17.37 -10.59 -16.58
N SER A 455 -17.54 -11.48 -17.56
CA SER A 455 -16.95 -11.31 -18.88
C SER A 455 -17.47 -10.07 -19.60
N LEU A 456 -18.76 -9.75 -19.43
CA LEU A 456 -19.37 -8.54 -19.98
C LEU A 456 -18.81 -7.28 -19.30
N TYR A 457 -18.68 -7.31 -17.96
CA TYR A 457 -18.07 -6.22 -17.21
C TYR A 457 -16.65 -5.91 -17.69
N LEU A 458 -15.80 -6.93 -17.84
CA LEU A 458 -14.43 -6.76 -18.32
C LEU A 458 -14.38 -6.16 -19.73
N GLU A 459 -15.27 -6.58 -20.62
CA GLU A 459 -15.37 -6.01 -21.97
C GLU A 459 -15.78 -4.52 -21.92
N ASN A 460 -16.78 -4.18 -21.09
CA ASN A 460 -17.16 -2.78 -20.86
C ASN A 460 -16.00 -1.95 -20.30
N CYS A 461 -15.16 -2.54 -19.44
CA CYS A 461 -13.96 -1.89 -18.93
C CYS A 461 -12.97 -1.60 -20.07
N ARG A 462 -12.64 -2.60 -20.90
CA ARG A 462 -11.72 -2.44 -22.05
C ARG A 462 -12.18 -1.33 -22.98
N GLN A 463 -13.47 -1.29 -23.32
CA GLN A 463 -14.02 -0.24 -24.18
C GLN A 463 -13.87 1.15 -23.55
N ARG A 464 -14.17 1.29 -22.26
CA ARG A 464 -13.95 2.54 -21.50
C ARG A 464 -12.48 2.96 -21.47
N ASN A 465 -11.56 2.02 -21.24
CA ASN A 465 -10.11 2.28 -21.29
C ASN A 465 -9.71 2.80 -22.68
N GLN A 466 -10.17 2.15 -23.76
CA GLN A 466 -9.86 2.57 -25.13
C GLN A 466 -10.39 3.98 -25.46
N ILE A 467 -11.61 4.31 -25.01
CA ILE A 467 -12.19 5.65 -25.19
C ILE A 467 -11.36 6.68 -24.44
N TYR A 468 -11.01 6.40 -23.17
CA TYR A 468 -10.18 7.29 -22.36
C TYR A 468 -8.81 7.52 -23.01
N ASP A 469 -8.14 6.47 -23.48
CA ASP A 469 -6.84 6.57 -24.13
C ASP A 469 -6.90 7.37 -25.44
N LYS A 470 -7.99 7.26 -26.21
CA LYS A 470 -8.20 8.07 -27.42
C LYS A 470 -8.42 9.54 -27.12
N GLN A 471 -9.06 9.87 -25.99
CA GLN A 471 -9.33 11.26 -25.59
C GLN A 471 -8.12 11.96 -24.95
N ASN A 472 -7.14 11.21 -24.44
CA ASN A 472 -5.99 11.74 -23.70
C ASN A 472 -4.63 11.54 -24.40
N LYS A 473 -4.62 11.03 -25.64
CA LYS A 473 -3.49 11.08 -26.56
C LYS A 473 -3.57 12.34 -27.41
#